data_AF-A0A357AHL4-F1
#
_entry.id   AF-A0A357AHL4-F1
#
_cell.length_a   1.000
_cell.length_b   1.000
_cell.length_c   1.000
_cell.angle_alpha   90.00
_cell.angle_beta   90.00
_cell.angle_gamma   90.00
#
_symmetry.space_group_name_H-M   'P 1'
#
loop_
_entity.id
_entity.type
_entity.pdbx_description
1 polymer ?
#
loop_
_entity_poly.entity_id
_entity_poly.type
_entity_poly.pdbx_seq_one_letter_code
_entity_poly.pdbx_strand_id
1 'polypeptide(L)' 'MFNDKLVKSLGKSSMIRAMFEEGSRLKKIYGEDKVYDYSLGNPEV' A
#
# COMPACT_ATOMS: atom_id res chain seq x y z
N MET A 1 -25.72 11.30 -8.71
CA MET A 1 -25.46 10.12 -7.86
C MET A 1 -24.38 9.30 -8.56
N PHE A 2 -23.35 8.84 -7.86
CA PHE A 2 -22.26 8.05 -8.47
C PHE A 2 -22.71 6.60 -8.71
N ASN A 3 -22.04 5.90 -9.62
CA ASN A 3 -22.32 4.49 -9.91
C ASN A 3 -21.90 3.59 -8.73
N ASP A 4 -22.85 2.86 -8.16
CA ASP A 4 -22.62 2.00 -6.99
C ASP A 4 -21.56 0.91 -7.21
N LYS A 5 -21.41 0.39 -8.45
CA LYS A 5 -20.37 -0.60 -8.75
C LYS A 5 -18.97 0.02 -8.68
N LEU A 6 -18.82 1.25 -9.16
CA LEU A 6 -17.54 1.97 -9.07
C LEU A 6 -17.19 2.26 -7.61
N VAL A 7 -18.14 2.79 -6.83
CA VAL A 7 -17.92 3.10 -5.40
C VAL A 7 -17.52 1.86 -4.61
N LYS A 8 -18.23 0.73 -4.80
CA LYS A 8 -17.91 -0.54 -4.12
C LYS A 8 -16.55 -1.11 -4.54
N SER A 9 -16.12 -0.89 -5.79
CA SER A 9 -14.84 -1.40 -6.28
C SER A 9 -13.65 -0.63 -5.72
N LEU A 10 -13.78 0.70 -5.57
CA LEU A 10 -12.77 1.55 -4.95
C LEU A 10 -12.50 1.22 -3.48
N GLY A 11 -13.51 0.72 -2.76
CA GLY A 11 -13.34 0.28 -1.37
C GLY A 11 -12.49 -0.98 -1.20
N LYS A 12 -12.33 -1.79 -2.26
CA LYS A 12 -11.60 -3.08 -2.22
C LYS A 12 -10.13 -2.98 -2.68
N SER A 13 -9.73 -1.86 -3.30
CA SER A 13 -8.40 -1.70 -3.91
C SER A 13 -7.30 -1.28 -2.91
N SER A 14 -7.53 -1.39 -1.60
CA SER A 14 -6.66 -0.77 -0.58
C SER A 14 -5.60 -1.68 0.03
N MET A 15 -5.62 -3.00 -0.21
CA MET A 15 -4.70 -3.93 0.46
C MET A 15 -3.23 -3.63 0.15
N ILE A 16 -2.87 -3.38 -1.10
CA ILE A 16 -1.49 -3.03 -1.49
C ILE A 16 -1.05 -1.71 -0.83
N ARG A 17 -1.96 -0.73 -0.77
CA ARG A 17 -1.70 0.55 -0.12
C ARG A 17 -1.50 0.40 1.39
N ALA A 18 -2.31 -0.43 2.04
CA ALA A 18 -2.17 -0.72 3.47
C ALA A 18 -0.84 -1.42 3.78
N MET A 19 -0.40 -2.34 2.91
CA MET A 19 0.92 -2.98 3.05
C MET A 19 2.07 -1.97 2.89
N PHE A 20 1.97 -1.05 1.93
CA PHE A 20 2.98 0.00 1.72
C PHE A 20 3.07 0.98 2.90
N GLU A 21 1.92 1.42 3.42
CA GLU A 21 1.86 2.30 4.59
C GLU A 21 2.43 1.63 5.84
N GLU A 22 2.17 0.32 6.00
CA GLU A 22 2.72 -0.47 7.09
C GLU A 22 4.24 -0.69 6.95
N GLY A 23 4.74 -0.94 5.74
CA GLY A 23 6.18 -0.97 5.45
C GLY A 23 6.86 0.34 5.85
N SER A 24 6.27 1.48 5.45
CA SER A 24 6.74 2.82 5.84
C SER A 24 6.72 3.04 7.36
N ARG A 25 5.72 2.50 8.08
CA ARG A 25 5.65 2.55 9.55
C ARG A 25 6.77 1.72 10.18
N LEU A 26 7.00 0.51 9.70
CA LEU A 26 8.02 -0.39 10.21
C LEU A 26 9.43 0.17 9.98
N LYS A 27 9.69 0.80 8.82
CA LYS A 27 10.97 1.47 8.52
C LYS A 27 11.34 2.53 9.55
N LYS A 28 10.35 3.29 10.05
CA LYS A 28 10.56 4.29 11.12
C LYS A 28 10.93 3.67 12.47
N ILE A 29 10.48 2.44 12.74
CA ILE A 29 10.70 1.76 14.03
C ILE A 29 12.00 0.98 14.02
N TYR A 30 12.30 0.29 12.91
CA TYR A 30 13.39 -0.68 12.84
C TYR A 30 14.58 -0.23 11.99
N GLY A 31 14.43 0.82 11.18
CA GLY A 31 15.40 1.26 10.17
C GLY A 31 15.07 0.74 8.77
N GLU A 32 15.45 1.51 7.76
CA GLU A 32 15.25 1.17 6.33
C GLU A 32 15.98 -0.12 5.93
N ASP A 33 17.11 -0.42 6.54
CA ASP A 33 17.95 -1.60 6.28
C ASP A 33 17.33 -2.93 6.79
N LYS A 34 16.29 -2.84 7.63
CA LYS A 34 15.67 -4.01 8.28
C LYS A 34 14.26 -4.30 7.81
N VAL A 35 13.74 -3.51 6.85
CA VAL A 35 12.37 -3.65 6.35
C VAL A 35 12.38 -3.78 4.84
N TYR A 36 12.05 -4.99 4.39
CA TYR A 36 11.96 -5.35 2.97
C TYR A 36 10.53 -5.17 2.50
N ASP A 37 10.22 -4.02 1.90
CA ASP A 37 8.90 -3.70 1.39
C ASP A 37 8.75 -4.17 -0.06
N TYR A 38 8.03 -5.28 -0.26
CA TYR A 38 7.68 -5.83 -1.59
C TYR A 38 6.23 -5.53 -1.99
N SER A 39 5.61 -4.50 -1.40
CA SER A 39 4.19 -4.19 -1.63
C SER A 39 3.92 -3.56 -2.99
N LEU A 40 4.79 -2.65 -3.46
CA LEU A 40 4.66 -1.98 -4.75
C LEU A 40 5.57 -2.63 -5.79
N GLY A 41 4.99 -2.96 -6.95
CA GLY A 41 5.73 -3.41 -8.14
C GLY A 41 6.00 -2.28 -9.13
N ASN A 42 6.10 -1.03 -8.66
CA ASN A 42 6.46 0.08 -9.52
C ASN A 42 7.92 -0.12 -9.99
N PRO A 43 8.27 0.21 -11.24
CA PRO A 43 9.65 0.20 -11.68
C PRO A 43 10.48 1.09 -10.74
N GLU A 44 11.49 0.51 -10.09
CA GLU A 44 12.55 1.30 -9.48
C GLU A 44 13.52 1.72 -10.60
N VAL A 45 14.15 2.89 -10.43
CA VAL A 45 14.96 3.64 -11.43
C VAL A 45 15.67 2.77 -12.46
#